data_AF-A0A834XVE1-F1
#
_entry.id   AF-A0A834XVE1-F1
#
_cell.length_a   1.000
_cell.length_b   1.000
_cell.length_c   1.000
_cell.angle_alpha   90.00
_cell.angle_beta   90.00
_cell.angle_gamma   90.00
#
_symmetry.space_group_name_H-M   'P 1'
#
loop_
_entity.id
_entity.type
_entity.pdbx_description
1 polymer ?
#
loop_
_entity_poly.entity_id
_entity_poly.type
_entity_poly.pdbx_seq_one_letter_code
_entity_poly.pdbx_strand_id
1 'polypeptide(L)'
;MPSHQFDKFTGRLKNSTNFQPLSPIAPVPLQQAEPPKMIWDSIKTKPATILSGPQAANMSTCCPRVLANQKKFQPPNYMEKEVWKMGGRKDKVLFGITCALMLYGFVDAGEFVWRRMWIK
;
A
#
# COMPACT_ATOMS: atom_id res chain seq x y z
N MET A 1 6.39 -18.87 -11.02
CA MET A 1 5.76 -17.75 -10.27
C MET A 1 4.76 -17.06 -11.18
N PRO A 2 3.52 -16.81 -10.74
CA PRO A 2 2.52 -16.11 -11.56
C PRO A 2 2.84 -14.61 -11.63
N SER A 3 3.20 -14.10 -12.81
CA SER A 3 3.41 -12.68 -13.08
C SER A 3 2.06 -11.98 -13.25
N HIS A 4 1.84 -10.88 -12.53
CA HIS A 4 0.58 -10.13 -12.60
C HIS A 4 0.81 -8.80 -13.29
N GLN A 5 0.00 -8.48 -14.30
CA GLN A 5 0.01 -7.22 -15.03
C GLN A 5 -1.21 -6.39 -14.61
N PHE A 6 -0.97 -5.11 -14.37
CA PHE A 6 -2.02 -4.17 -14.00
C PHE A 6 -2.88 -3.84 -15.23
N ASP A 7 -4.17 -4.14 -15.15
CA ASP A 7 -5.15 -3.77 -16.16
C ASP A 7 -5.63 -2.34 -15.89
N LYS A 8 -5.24 -1.42 -16.77
CA LYS A 8 -5.57 0.01 -16.64
C LYS A 8 -7.06 0.30 -16.82
N PHE A 9 -7.80 -0.59 -17.46
CA PHE A 9 -9.24 -0.40 -17.70
C PHE A 9 -10.08 -0.86 -16.50
N THR A 10 -9.72 -2.00 -15.90
CA THR A 10 -10.45 -2.56 -14.75
C THR A 10 -9.87 -2.19 -13.40
N GLY A 11 -8.66 -1.60 -13.37
CA GLY A 11 -7.95 -1.21 -12.14
C GLY A 11 -7.50 -2.41 -11.29
N ARG A 12 -7.55 -3.64 -11.83
CA ARG A 12 -7.19 -4.87 -11.12
C ARG A 12 -5.94 -5.51 -11.71
N LEU A 13 -5.22 -6.27 -10.90
CA LEU A 13 -4.08 -7.06 -11.32
C LEU A 13 -4.58 -8.35 -11.98
N LYS A 14 -4.30 -8.55 -13.27
CA LYS A 14 -4.61 -9.75 -14.04
C LYS A 14 -3.36 -10.60 -14.21
N ASN A 15 -3.48 -11.91 -14.15
CA ASN A 15 -2.35 -12.81 -14.41
C ASN A 15 -1.88 -12.63 -15.87
N SER A 16 -0.62 -12.28 -16.07
CA SER A 16 -0.01 -12.01 -17.37
C SER A 16 0.60 -13.26 -17.94
N THR A 17 0.23 -13.60 -19.17
CA THR A 17 0.81 -14.71 -19.94
C THR A 17 2.07 -14.29 -20.72
N ASN A 18 2.46 -13.01 -20.68
CA ASN A 18 3.68 -12.54 -21.32
C ASN A 18 4.90 -12.83 -20.43
N PHE A 19 5.71 -13.79 -20.86
CA PHE A 19 7.04 -14.04 -20.30
C PHE A 19 7.93 -12.83 -20.58
N GLN A 20 8.26 -12.04 -19.56
CA GLN A 20 9.27 -11.00 -19.71
C GLN A 20 10.64 -11.67 -19.79
N PRO A 21 11.46 -11.40 -20.83
CA PRO A 21 12.74 -12.10 -21.07
C PRO A 21 13.81 -11.82 -20.00
N LEU A 22 13.59 -10.83 -19.14
CA LEU A 22 14.45 -10.46 -18.00
C LEU A 22 13.83 -10.78 -16.64
N SER A 23 12.75 -11.58 -16.61
CA SER A 23 12.31 -12.17 -15.35
C SER A 23 13.46 -13.02 -14.82
N PRO A 24 13.80 -12.97 -13.52
CA PRO A 24 14.81 -13.87 -12.99
C PRO A 24 14.40 -15.29 -13.38
N ILE A 25 15.29 -15.93 -14.15
CA ILE A 25 15.23 -17.32 -14.56
C ILE A 25 14.63 -18.08 -13.38
N ALA A 26 13.50 -18.74 -13.62
CA ALA A 26 12.88 -19.62 -12.64
C ALA A 26 14.01 -20.38 -11.94
N PRO A 27 14.07 -20.45 -10.59
CA PRO A 27 15.16 -21.11 -9.93
C PRO A 27 15.18 -22.55 -10.41
N VAL A 28 16.03 -22.81 -11.41
CA VAL A 28 16.57 -24.12 -11.72
C VAL A 28 17.01 -24.64 -10.36
N PRO A 29 16.68 -25.88 -9.97
CA PRO A 29 16.86 -26.37 -8.61
C PRO A 29 18.35 -26.52 -8.26
N LEU A 30 19.06 -25.39 -8.11
CA LEU A 30 20.27 -25.26 -7.32
C LEU A 30 19.99 -25.54 -5.84
N GLN A 31 18.71 -25.63 -5.44
CA GLN A 31 18.30 -26.13 -4.13
C GLN A 31 18.36 -27.66 -4.02
N GLN A 32 18.55 -28.41 -5.12
CA GLN A 32 18.77 -29.87 -5.09
C GLN A 32 20.24 -30.27 -5.28
N ALA A 33 21.12 -29.33 -5.63
CA ALA A 33 22.54 -29.54 -5.46
C ALA A 33 22.84 -29.34 -3.96
N GLU A 34 23.35 -30.38 -3.32
CA GLU A 34 23.93 -30.29 -1.98
C GLU A 34 24.79 -29.01 -1.90
N PRO A 35 24.57 -28.13 -0.91
CA PRO A 35 25.29 -26.87 -0.85
C PRO A 35 26.79 -27.18 -0.89
N PRO A 36 27.57 -26.55 -1.78
CA PRO A 36 28.99 -26.85 -1.90
C PRO A 36 29.62 -26.71 -0.52
N LYS A 37 30.27 -27.77 -0.06
CA LYS A 37 30.94 -27.82 1.23
C LYS A 37 32.11 -26.84 1.17
N MET A 38 31.84 -25.59 1.54
CA MET A 38 32.82 -24.51 1.50
C MET A 38 33.90 -24.84 2.53
N ILE A 39 35.09 -25.20 2.03
CA ILE A 39 36.25 -25.44 2.87
C ILE A 39 36.80 -24.06 3.22
N TRP A 40 36.77 -23.72 4.50
CA TRP A 40 37.29 -22.44 4.99
C TRP A 40 38.78 -22.63 5.34
N ASP A 41 39.65 -21.79 4.78
CA ASP A 41 41.10 -21.89 5.00
C ASP A 41 41.53 -21.60 6.46
N SER A 42 40.63 -21.07 7.30
CA SER A 42 40.91 -20.76 8.71
C SER A 42 39.75 -21.11 9.65
N ILE A 43 40.08 -21.64 10.83
CA ILE A 43 39.14 -21.95 11.93
C ILE A 43 38.36 -20.70 12.39
N LYS A 44 38.89 -19.50 12.13
CA LYS A 44 38.26 -18.23 12.53
C LYS A 44 37.19 -17.74 11.56
N THR A 45 37.21 -18.19 10.30
CA THR A 45 36.20 -17.87 9.29
C THR A 45 35.03 -18.82 9.41
N LYS A 46 34.09 -18.51 10.33
CA LYS A 46 32.78 -19.17 10.37
C LYS A 46 31.80 -18.41 9.47
N PRO A 47 30.90 -19.09 8.74
CA PRO A 47 29.85 -18.42 7.99
C PRO A 47 28.96 -17.62 8.95
N ALA A 48 28.74 -16.34 8.65
CA ALA A 48 27.81 -15.52 9.40
C ALA A 48 26.40 -16.13 9.27
N THR A 49 25.82 -16.56 10.38
CA THR A 49 24.44 -17.04 10.41
C THR A 49 23.52 -15.85 10.24
N ILE A 50 23.14 -15.56 9.00
CA ILE A 50 22.05 -14.62 8.72
C ILE A 50 20.77 -15.39 9.05
N LEU A 51 20.08 -14.97 10.11
CA LEU A 51 18.74 -15.47 10.41
C LEU A 51 17.83 -15.01 9.27
N SER A 52 17.60 -15.87 8.29
CA SER A 52 16.67 -15.61 7.19
C SER A 52 15.32 -16.20 7.57
N GLY A 53 14.59 -15.51 8.44
CA GLY A 53 13.26 -15.93 8.91
C GLY A 53 12.58 -14.82 9.72
N PRO A 54 11.28 -14.95 10.04
CA PRO A 54 10.52 -13.93 10.78
C PRO A 54 11.10 -13.58 12.16
N GLN A 55 12.09 -14.34 12.65
CA GLN A 55 12.89 -14.04 13.85
C GLN A 55 13.99 -12.99 13.63
N ALA A 56 14.32 -12.63 12.38
CA ALA A 56 15.17 -11.48 12.04
C ALA A 56 14.44 -10.14 12.21
N ALA A 57 13.09 -10.18 12.29
CA ALA A 57 12.26 -9.02 12.56
C ALA A 57 12.22 -8.68 14.06
N ASN A 58 13.35 -8.81 14.76
CA ASN A 58 13.48 -8.24 16.09
C ASN A 58 13.56 -6.71 15.97
N MET A 59 12.36 -6.14 16.03
CA MET A 59 12.04 -4.91 16.76
C MET A 59 12.49 -3.58 16.16
N SER A 60 11.92 -3.22 15.01
CA SER A 60 11.37 -1.86 14.95
C SER A 60 10.14 -1.87 15.86
N THR A 61 10.32 -1.54 17.14
CA THR A 61 9.19 -1.41 18.08
C THR A 61 8.32 -0.27 17.57
N CYS A 62 7.32 -0.62 16.76
CA CYS A 62 6.37 0.33 16.25
C CYS A 62 5.71 0.99 17.46
N CYS A 63 5.70 2.32 17.50
CA CYS A 63 5.09 3.06 18.60
C CYS A 63 3.67 2.50 18.84
N PRO A 64 3.27 2.21 20.09
CA PRO A 64 1.97 1.59 20.38
C PRO A 64 0.79 2.38 19.80
N ARG A 65 0.95 3.70 19.63
CA ARG A 65 -0.01 4.57 18.95
C ARG A 65 -0.19 4.27 17.46
N VAL A 66 0.90 3.92 16.77
CA VAL A 66 0.86 3.56 15.35
C VAL A 66 0.20 2.19 15.17
N LEU A 67 0.51 1.22 16.04
CA LEU A 67 -0.17 -0.07 16.08
C LEU A 67 -1.67 0.07 16.32
N ALA A 68 -2.08 0.96 17.23
CA ALA A 68 -3.49 1.25 17.49
C ALA A 68 -4.18 1.84 16.25
N ASN A 69 -3.51 2.76 15.53
CA ASN A 69 -4.03 3.33 14.30
C ASN A 69 -4.11 2.30 13.16
N GLN A 70 -3.09 1.44 13.00
CA GLN A 70 -3.11 0.36 12.01
C GLN A 70 -4.30 -0.57 12.25
N LYS A 71 -4.52 -1.02 13.50
CA LYS A 71 -5.68 -1.85 13.84
C LYS A 71 -7.01 -1.14 13.56
N LYS A 72 -7.08 0.17 13.78
CA LYS A 72 -8.28 0.98 13.55
C LYS A 72 -8.60 1.13 12.05
N PHE A 73 -7.60 1.36 11.22
CA PHE A 73 -7.76 1.69 9.79
C PHE A 73 -7.55 0.49 8.85
N GLN A 74 -7.09 -0.65 9.35
CA GLN A 74 -6.94 -1.90 8.59
C GLN A 74 -7.69 -3.08 9.26
N PRO A 75 -9.01 -2.97 9.52
CA PRO A 75 -9.79 -4.13 9.95
C PRO A 75 -9.84 -5.21 8.84
N PRO A 76 -10.23 -6.47 9.13
CA PRO A 76 -10.29 -7.54 8.12
C PRO A 76 -11.06 -7.16 6.84
N ASN A 77 -12.09 -6.31 6.99
CA ASN A 77 -12.94 -5.84 5.88
C ASN A 77 -12.58 -4.41 5.42
N TYR A 78 -11.35 -3.96 5.62
CA TYR A 78 -10.95 -2.58 5.28
C TYR A 78 -11.15 -2.23 3.80
N MET A 79 -11.18 -3.22 2.91
CA MET A 79 -11.43 -3.05 1.48
C MET A 79 -12.89 -2.74 1.15
N GLU A 80 -13.84 -3.07 2.03
CA GLU A 80 -15.28 -2.85 1.80
C GLU A 80 -15.70 -1.42 2.17
N LYS A 81 -14.89 -0.71 2.94
CA LYS A 81 -15.22 0.61 3.48
C LYS A 81 -14.28 1.68 2.91
N GLU A 82 -14.85 2.78 2.45
CA GLU A 82 -14.08 3.92 1.98
C GLU A 82 -13.22 4.53 3.10
N VAL A 83 -11.94 4.77 2.81
CA VAL A 83 -10.94 5.25 3.77
C VAL A 83 -11.39 6.54 4.48
N TRP A 84 -12.01 7.47 3.75
CA TRP A 84 -12.48 8.75 4.30
C TRP A 84 -13.65 8.62 5.29
N LYS A 85 -14.27 7.45 5.42
CA LYS A 85 -15.32 7.16 6.42
C LYS A 85 -14.82 6.31 7.59
N MET A 86 -13.55 5.90 7.59
CA MET A 86 -13.02 4.94 8.56
C MET A 86 -12.87 5.52 9.97
N GLY A 87 -12.64 6.82 10.13
CA GLY A 87 -12.56 7.51 11.42
C GLY A 87 -13.90 7.69 12.15
N GLY A 88 -15.02 7.38 11.48
CA GLY A 88 -16.34 7.27 12.10
C GLY A 88 -17.17 8.57 12.02
N ARG A 89 -17.79 8.97 13.14
CA ARG A 89 -18.70 10.13 13.18
C ARG A 89 -17.99 11.46 12.90
N LYS A 90 -16.74 11.60 13.33
CA LYS A 90 -15.95 12.83 13.15
C LYS A 90 -15.73 13.13 11.67
N ASP A 91 -15.35 12.12 10.89
CA ASP A 91 -15.12 12.26 9.45
C ASP A 91 -16.40 12.65 8.71
N LYS A 92 -17.57 12.13 9.13
CA LYS A 92 -18.86 12.51 8.55
C LYS A 92 -19.21 13.98 8.80
N VAL A 93 -18.96 14.47 10.01
CA VAL A 93 -19.20 15.90 10.35
C VAL A 93 -18.27 16.79 9.55
N LEU A 94 -16.98 16.45 9.49
CA LEU A 94 -16.00 17.23 8.74
C LEU A 94 -16.35 17.26 7.25
N PHE A 95 -16.71 16.11 6.67
CA PHE A 95 -17.16 16.03 5.29
C PHE A 95 -18.41 16.87 5.04
N GLY A 96 -19.40 16.83 5.95
CA GLY A 96 -20.60 17.65 5.86
C GLY A 96 -20.30 19.15 5.85
N ILE A 97 -19.40 19.60 6.73
CA ILE A 97 -18.95 21.01 6.78
C ILE A 97 -18.26 21.40 5.46
N THR A 98 -17.38 20.55 4.94
CA THR A 98 -16.71 20.80 3.65
C THR A 98 -17.70 20.93 2.51
N CYS A 99 -18.70 20.05 2.43
CA CYS A 99 -19.75 20.14 1.42
C CYS A 99 -20.58 21.42 1.57
N ALA A 100 -20.95 21.80 2.79
CA ALA A 100 -21.71 23.02 3.04
C ALA A 100 -20.95 24.29 2.60
N LEU A 101 -19.67 24.39 2.97
CA LEU A 101 -18.80 25.51 2.56
C LEU A 101 -18.64 25.58 1.04
N MET A 102 -18.47 24.41 0.40
CA MET A 102 -18.33 24.34 -1.05
C MET A 102 -19.60 24.82 -1.76
N LEU A 103 -20.77 24.33 -1.33
CA LEU A 103 -22.06 24.75 -1.87
C LEU A 103 -22.30 26.25 -1.67
N TYR A 104 -21.99 26.77 -0.48
CA TYR A 104 -22.09 28.19 -0.20
C TYR A 104 -21.21 29.01 -1.16
N GLY A 105 -19.95 28.62 -1.36
CA GLY A 105 -19.05 29.29 -2.29
C GLY A 105 -19.53 29.24 -3.74
N PHE A 106 -20.14 28.12 -4.17
CA PHE A 106 -20.74 28.02 -5.51
C PHE A 106 -21.94 28.95 -5.70
N VAL A 107 -22.80 29.08 -4.68
CA VAL A 107 -23.95 30.00 -4.71
C VAL A 107 -23.48 31.44 -4.78
N ASP A 108 -22.53 31.82 -3.93
CA ASP A 108 -21.97 33.19 -3.90
C ASP A 108 -21.29 33.56 -5.22
N ALA A 109 -20.48 32.65 -5.78
CA ALA A 109 -19.88 32.84 -7.09
C ALA A 109 -20.93 32.95 -8.21
N GLY A 110 -21.98 32.13 -8.17
CA GLY A 110 -23.10 32.21 -9.11
C GLY A 110 -23.84 33.54 -9.03
N GLU A 111 -24.10 34.02 -7.81
CA GLU A 111 -24.74 35.32 -7.57
C GLU A 111 -23.85 36.47 -8.08
N PHE A 112 -22.55 36.42 -7.81
CA PHE A 112 -21.59 37.40 -8.29
C PHE A 112 -21.60 37.49 -9.82
N VAL A 113 -21.54 36.35 -10.51
CA VAL A 113 -21.59 36.29 -11.97
C VAL A 113 -22.93 36.80 -12.49
N TRP A 114 -24.04 36.38 -11.90
CA TRP A 114 -25.39 36.81 -12.29
C TRP A 114 -25.55 38.33 -12.20
N ARG A 115 -25.15 38.92 -11.07
CA ARG A 115 -25.16 40.37 -10.86
C ARG A 115 -24.31 41.11 -11.91
N ARG A 116 -23.12 40.60 -12.23
CA ARG A 116 -22.23 41.16 -13.27
C ARG A 116 -22.79 41.04 -14.69
N MET A 117 -23.61 40.03 -14.96
CA MET A 117 -24.13 39.76 -16.30
C MET A 117 -25.41 40.55 -16.61
N TRP A 118 -26.26 40.79 -15.60
CA TRP A 118 -27.57 41.43 -15.76
C TRP A 118 -27.65 42.87 -15.26
N ILE A 119 -26.71 43.33 -14.44
CA ILE A 119 -26.58 44.74 -14.07
C ILE A 119 -25.60 45.37 -15.07
N LYS A 120 -26.17 45.87 -16.17
CA LYS A 120 -25.54 46.84 -17.06
C LYS A 120 -26.32 48.15 -16.96
#